data_AF-A0A9P6AIG8-F1
#
_entry.id   AF-A0A9P6AIG8-F1
#
_cell.length_a   1.000
_cell.length_b   1.000
_cell.length_c   1.000
_cell.angle_alpha   90.00
_cell.angle_beta   90.00
_cell.angle_gamma   90.00
#
_symmetry.space_group_name_H-M   'P 1'
#
loop_
_entity.id
_entity.type
_entity.pdbx_description
1 polymer ?
#
loop_
_entity_poly.entity_id
_entity_poly.type
_entity_poly.pdbx_seq_one_letter_code
_entity_poly.pdbx_strand_id
1 'polypeptide(L)'
;MSAASSKPTDEELETIHFNSVVAAFEQYRSYSLSANSRRLKDFYTLPTAHQKLLNGLGWRNKIDLVDEKIEANAKFLKSIVDYPQIFEDD
;
A
#
# COMPACT_ATOMS: atom_id res chain seq x y z
N MET A 1 -38.85 23.88 -3.67
CA MET A 1 -37.73 24.22 -2.78
C MET A 1 -36.52 23.45 -3.27
N SER A 2 -35.66 24.09 -4.05
CA SER A 2 -34.45 23.46 -4.60
C SER A 2 -33.33 23.64 -3.58
N ALA A 3 -32.83 22.56 -3.02
CA ALA A 3 -31.68 22.60 -2.11
C ALA A 3 -30.46 23.07 -2.92
N ALA A 4 -29.92 24.23 -2.58
CA ALA A 4 -28.67 24.70 -3.14
C ALA A 4 -27.57 23.73 -2.69
N SER A 5 -27.03 22.94 -3.62
CA SER A 5 -25.78 22.23 -3.44
C SER A 5 -24.67 23.28 -3.35
N SER A 6 -24.31 23.72 -2.14
CA SER A 6 -23.14 24.57 -1.95
C SER A 6 -21.91 23.72 -2.21
N LYS A 7 -21.00 24.21 -3.07
CA LYS A 7 -19.70 23.58 -3.25
C LYS A 7 -18.98 23.52 -1.89
N PRO A 8 -18.25 22.42 -1.61
CA PRO A 8 -17.47 22.33 -0.40
C PRO A 8 -16.42 23.45 -0.34
N THR A 9 -16.13 23.90 0.86
CA THR A 9 -15.08 24.91 1.12
C THR A 9 -13.70 24.30 0.92
N ASP A 10 -12.68 25.16 0.80
CA ASP A 10 -11.29 24.70 0.66
C ASP A 10 -10.84 23.88 1.90
N GLU A 11 -11.26 24.28 3.10
CA GLU A 11 -11.00 23.55 4.35
C GLU A 11 -11.64 22.14 4.37
N GLU A 12 -12.87 22.02 3.85
CA GLU A 12 -13.55 20.74 3.72
C GLU A 12 -12.84 19.84 2.70
N LEU A 13 -12.39 20.41 1.58
CA LEU A 13 -11.63 19.69 0.56
C LEU A 13 -10.27 19.21 1.10
N GLU A 14 -9.57 20.04 1.86
CA GLU A 14 -8.31 19.69 2.50
C GLU A 14 -8.49 18.56 3.52
N THR A 15 -9.52 18.63 4.37
CA THR A 15 -9.85 17.57 5.32
C THR A 15 -10.15 16.25 4.61
N ILE A 16 -10.94 16.28 3.53
CA ILE A 16 -11.24 15.09 2.71
C ILE A 16 -9.95 14.51 2.12
N HIS A 17 -9.08 15.38 1.58
CA HIS A 17 -7.83 14.95 0.98
C HIS A 17 -6.88 14.34 2.03
N PHE A 18 -6.75 14.97 3.19
CA PHE A 18 -5.97 14.46 4.32
C PHE A 18 -6.42 13.06 4.73
N ASN A 19 -7.73 12.87 4.96
CA ASN A 19 -8.29 11.56 5.32
C ASN A 19 -8.02 10.50 4.24
N SER A 20 -8.04 10.88 2.96
CA SER A 20 -7.69 9.98 1.85
C SER A 20 -6.23 9.53 1.90
N VAL A 21 -5.31 10.45 2.22
CA VAL A 21 -3.87 10.14 2.37
C VAL A 21 -3.64 9.20 3.56
N VAL A 22 -4.26 9.49 4.71
CA VAL A 22 -4.18 8.61 5.90
C VAL A 22 -4.69 7.21 5.58
N ALA A 23 -5.86 7.11 4.95
CA ALA A 23 -6.43 5.82 4.55
C ALA A 23 -5.52 5.06 3.56
N ALA A 24 -4.84 5.77 2.65
CA ALA A 24 -3.87 5.16 1.74
C ALA A 24 -2.65 4.57 2.48
N PHE A 25 -2.15 5.25 3.52
CA PHE A 25 -1.06 4.73 4.36
C PHE A 25 -1.49 3.49 5.14
N GLU A 26 -2.70 3.47 5.70
CA GLU A 26 -3.24 2.29 6.39
C GLU A 26 -3.44 1.09 5.45
N GLN A 27 -3.86 1.35 4.20
CA GLN A 27 -4.10 0.30 3.20
C GLN A 27 -2.81 -0.24 2.54
N TYR A 28 -1.68 0.46 2.67
CA TYR A 28 -0.42 0.09 2.02
C TYR A 28 -0.05 -1.37 2.21
N ARG A 29 -0.14 -1.87 3.45
CA ARG A 29 0.28 -3.22 3.82
C ARG A 29 -0.54 -4.28 3.08
N SER A 30 -1.87 -4.21 3.21
CA SER A 30 -2.77 -5.21 2.63
C SER A 30 -2.71 -5.19 1.11
N TYR A 31 -2.66 -4.00 0.50
CA TYR A 31 -2.51 -3.82 -0.94
C TYR A 31 -1.20 -4.44 -1.44
N SER A 32 -0.07 -4.10 -0.81
CA SER A 32 1.26 -4.51 -1.27
C SER A 32 1.49 -6.02 -1.10
N LEU A 33 1.08 -6.60 0.03
CA LEU A 33 1.15 -8.05 0.26
C LEU A 33 0.26 -8.82 -0.71
N SER A 34 -0.93 -8.30 -1.02
CA SER A 34 -1.83 -8.92 -2.00
C SER A 34 -1.19 -8.94 -3.39
N ALA A 35 -0.53 -7.86 -3.79
CA ALA A 35 0.20 -7.80 -5.04
C ALA A 35 1.39 -8.78 -5.07
N ASN A 36 2.15 -8.91 -3.97
CA ASN A 36 3.26 -9.87 -3.92
C ASN A 36 2.78 -11.34 -3.91
N SER A 37 1.71 -11.63 -3.17
CA SER A 37 1.02 -12.92 -3.19
C SER A 37 0.51 -13.29 -4.59
N ARG A 38 0.04 -12.30 -5.37
CA ARG A 38 -0.33 -12.52 -6.77
C ARG A 38 0.88 -12.93 -7.61
N ARG A 39 2.04 -12.27 -7.47
CA ARG A 39 3.27 -12.67 -8.18
C ARG A 39 3.65 -14.11 -7.88
N LEU A 40 3.51 -14.54 -6.62
CA LEU A 40 3.75 -15.93 -6.23
C LEU A 40 2.76 -16.89 -6.91
N LYS A 41 1.47 -16.54 -6.97
CA LYS A 41 0.47 -17.34 -7.69
C LYS A 41 0.78 -17.42 -9.18
N ASP A 42 1.10 -16.29 -9.81
CA ASP A 42 1.44 -16.21 -11.23
C ASP A 42 2.67 -17.07 -11.56
N PHE A 43 3.68 -17.11 -10.68
CA PHE A 43 4.82 -18.00 -10.82
C PHE A 43 4.43 -19.48 -10.92
N TYR A 44 3.44 -19.92 -10.13
CA TYR A 44 2.97 -21.30 -10.17
C TYR A 44 2.15 -21.63 -11.41
N THR A 45 1.70 -20.64 -12.16
CA THR A 45 1.05 -20.86 -13.47
C THR A 45 2.05 -21.16 -14.59
N LEU A 46 3.35 -20.93 -14.36
CA LEU A 46 4.39 -21.18 -15.35
C LEU A 46 4.66 -22.68 -15.54
N PRO A 47 5.16 -23.12 -16.70
CA PRO A 47 5.66 -24.48 -16.89
C PRO A 47 6.78 -24.82 -15.90
N THR A 48 6.88 -26.09 -15.49
CA THR A 48 7.88 -26.57 -14.51
C THR A 48 9.32 -26.22 -14.88
N ALA A 49 9.66 -26.23 -16.17
CA ALA A 49 11.00 -25.84 -16.63
C ALA A 49 11.34 -24.38 -16.30
N HIS A 50 10.38 -23.47 -16.45
CA HIS A 50 10.55 -22.05 -16.14
C HIS A 50 10.58 -21.81 -14.63
N GLN A 51 9.74 -22.51 -13.88
CA GLN A 51 9.78 -22.47 -12.41
C GLN A 51 11.15 -22.89 -11.88
N LYS A 52 11.72 -23.99 -12.42
CA LYS A 52 13.06 -24.47 -12.05
C LYS A 52 14.14 -23.44 -12.38
N LEU A 53 14.12 -22.86 -13.57
CA LEU A 53 15.06 -21.81 -13.98
C LEU A 53 15.01 -20.62 -13.01
N LEU A 54 13.83 -20.08 -12.76
CA LEU A 54 13.64 -18.92 -11.88
C LEU A 54 14.01 -19.23 -10.42
N ASN A 55 13.68 -20.43 -9.92
CA ASN A 55 14.13 -20.85 -8.59
C ASN A 55 15.66 -20.96 -8.51
N GLY A 56 16.32 -21.46 -9.57
CA GLY A 56 17.79 -21.50 -9.65
C GLY A 56 18.42 -20.10 -9.62
N LEU A 57 17.70 -19.07 -10.08
CA LEU A 57 18.10 -17.66 -10.02
C LEU A 57 17.71 -16.98 -8.68
N GLY A 58 17.16 -17.73 -7.73
CA GLY A 58 16.73 -17.20 -6.43
C GLY A 58 15.47 -16.32 -6.48
N TRP A 59 14.63 -16.46 -7.51
CA TRP A 59 13.42 -15.65 -7.66
C TRP A 59 12.49 -15.77 -6.44
N ARG A 60 12.35 -16.98 -5.88
CA ARG A 60 11.51 -17.21 -4.71
C ARG A 60 12.02 -16.49 -3.46
N ASN A 61 13.32 -16.51 -3.22
CA ASN A 61 13.95 -15.77 -2.12
C ASN A 61 13.69 -14.26 -2.24
N LYS A 62 13.58 -13.73 -3.47
CA LYS A 62 13.22 -12.33 -3.69
C LYS A 62 11.77 -12.04 -3.31
N ILE A 63 10.83 -12.97 -3.52
CA ILE A 63 9.44 -12.81 -3.09
C ILE A 63 9.36 -12.70 -1.57
N ASP A 64 10.04 -13.61 -0.86
CA ASP A 64 10.07 -13.61 0.61
C ASP A 64 10.72 -12.32 1.15
N LEU A 65 11.84 -11.90 0.54
CA LEU A 65 12.48 -10.62 0.87
C LEU A 65 11.56 -9.41 0.64
N VAL A 66 10.76 -9.42 -0.43
CA VAL A 66 9.80 -8.35 -0.71
C VAL A 66 8.72 -8.28 0.37
N ASP A 67 8.21 -9.42 0.87
CA ASP A 67 7.27 -9.42 2.00
C ASP A 67 7.88 -8.77 3.25
N GLU A 68 9.13 -9.11 3.58
CA GLU A 68 9.84 -8.48 4.70
C GLU A 68 9.98 -6.96 4.53
N LYS A 69 10.28 -6.50 3.31
CA LYS A 69 10.39 -5.05 3.03
C LYS A 69 9.04 -4.36 3.05
N ILE A 70 7.97 -5.01 2.60
CA ILE A 70 6.61 -4.48 2.71
C ILE A 70 6.24 -4.30 4.18
N GLU A 71 6.55 -5.25 5.05
CA GLU A 71 6.30 -5.13 6.49
C GLU A 71 7.09 -4.00 7.14
N ALA A 72 8.37 -3.82 6.76
CA ALA A 72 9.19 -2.72 7.25
C ALA A 72 8.59 -1.36 6.83
N ASN A 73 8.20 -1.22 5.58
CA ASN A 73 7.55 0.00 5.06
C ASN A 73 6.19 0.24 5.73
N ALA A 74 5.39 -0.81 5.96
CA ALA A 74 4.10 -0.69 6.64
C ALA A 74 4.25 -0.19 8.07
N LYS A 75 5.28 -0.66 8.80
CA LYS A 75 5.60 -0.17 10.15
C LYS A 75 5.95 1.31 10.13
N PHE A 76 6.76 1.74 9.15
CA PHE A 76 7.11 3.14 8.97
C PHE A 76 5.88 4.00 8.69
N LEU A 77 5.03 3.61 7.73
CA LEU A 77 3.81 4.36 7.39
C LEU A 77 2.82 4.41 8.56
N LYS A 78 2.71 3.31 9.33
CA LYS A 78 1.91 3.30 10.55
C LYS A 78 2.43 4.31 11.58
N SER A 79 3.76 4.45 11.74
CA SER A 79 4.31 5.47 12.62
C SER A 79 3.92 6.89 12.18
N ILE A 80 3.90 7.18 10.87
CA ILE A 80 3.47 8.48 10.36
C ILE A 80 2.01 8.77 10.75
N VAL A 81 1.11 7.78 10.61
CA VAL A 81 -0.31 7.93 10.98
C VAL A 81 -0.49 8.08 12.50
N ASP A 82 0.30 7.36 13.30
CA ASP A 82 0.24 7.38 14.75
C ASP A 82 0.80 8.69 15.37
N TYR A 83 1.43 9.57 14.58
CA TYR A 83 1.90 10.91 15.00
C TYR A 83 1.22 12.04 14.20
N PRO A 84 -0.07 12.37 14.46
CA PRO A 84 -0.80 13.40 13.71
C PRO A 84 -0.17 14.79 13.80
N GLN A 85 0.59 15.05 14.87
CA GLN A 85 1.26 16.33 15.15
C GLN A 85 2.25 16.76 14.06
N ILE A 86 2.75 15.82 13.24
CA ILE A 86 3.62 16.15 12.10
C ILE A 86 2.85 16.87 10.97
N PHE A 87 1.52 16.91 11.05
CA PHE A 87 0.63 17.56 10.09
C PHE A 87 -0.04 18.82 10.67
N GLU A 88 0.33 19.23 11.88
CA GLU A 88 -0.09 20.52 12.45
C GLU A 88 0.90 21.60 11.96
N ASP A 89 0.40 22.72 11.43
CA ASP A 89 1.22 23.91 11.14
C ASP A 89 1.58 24.62 12.47
N ASP A 90 2.75 25.29 12.52
CA ASP A 90 3.23 26.10 13.68
C ASP A 90 2.24 27.19 14.14
#